data_AF-A0A7I7JH69-F1
#
_entry.id   AF-A0A7I7JH69-F1
#
_cell.length_a   1.000
_cell.length_b   1.000
_cell.length_c   1.000
_cell.angle_alpha   90.00
_cell.angle_beta   90.00
_cell.angle_gamma   90.00
#
_symmetry.space_group_name_H-M   'P 1'
#
loop_
_entity.id
_entity.type
_entity.pdbx_description
1 polymer ?
#
loop_
_entity_poly.entity_id
_entity_poly.type
_entity_poly.pdbx_seq_one_letter_code
_entity_poly.pdbx_strand_id
1 'polypeptide(L)'
;MPASQVRSSVDIPPDLVVGLLGSADENLRALERLLAADLHVRGNAVTFSGEPADVALAERIVSELIAIVAGGQALTPETVRHSVDMLTGAGAASASPAEVLTLDVLSRRGKTIRPKTLNQKRYVDAIDAHTVVFGIGPAGTGKTYLAMAKAVNALQTKQVTRIILTRPAVEAGERLGFLPGTLSEKIDPYLRPLYDALYDMMDPELVPKLMSSGVIEVAPLAYMRGRSLNDAFIILDEAQNTTAEQMKMFLTRLGFGSKIVVTGDVTQIDLPGGARSGLRAAVDILDDIDDIYVAELSSADVVRHRLVSEIIDAYSRHEAEQSQPGLTMNRAARRASQGRSRR
;
A
#
# COMPACT_ATOMS: atom_id res chain seq x y z
N MET A 1 -22.97 -27.18 26.81
CA MET A 1 -24.18 -26.45 26.41
C MET A 1 -24.26 -26.56 24.89
N PRO A 2 -25.32 -27.11 24.29
CA PRO A 2 -25.47 -27.06 22.85
C PRO A 2 -25.56 -25.58 22.47
N ALA A 3 -24.70 -25.17 21.55
CA ALA A 3 -24.56 -23.79 21.18
C ALA A 3 -25.84 -23.33 20.46
N SER A 4 -26.37 -22.16 20.86
CA SER A 4 -27.68 -21.71 20.41
C SER A 4 -27.60 -21.24 18.97
N GLN A 5 -27.99 -22.10 18.03
CA GLN A 5 -28.06 -21.72 16.63
C GLN A 5 -29.13 -20.63 16.44
N VAL A 6 -28.74 -19.56 15.75
CA VAL A 6 -29.65 -18.46 15.39
C VAL A 6 -29.76 -18.36 13.88
N ARG A 7 -30.83 -17.71 13.41
CA ARG A 7 -31.07 -17.45 11.99
C ARG A 7 -31.38 -15.98 11.81
N SER A 8 -30.74 -15.34 10.82
CA SER A 8 -30.99 -13.96 10.41
C SER A 8 -31.22 -13.90 8.90
N SER A 9 -31.79 -12.81 8.41
CA SER A 9 -31.95 -12.56 6.97
C SER A 9 -31.81 -11.08 6.64
N VAL A 10 -31.15 -10.80 5.51
CA VAL A 10 -30.98 -9.46 4.94
C VAL A 10 -31.55 -9.44 3.53
N ASP A 11 -32.36 -8.43 3.24
CA ASP A 11 -32.87 -8.17 1.89
C ASP A 11 -31.89 -7.30 1.11
N ILE A 12 -31.51 -7.79 -0.07
CA ILE A 12 -30.69 -7.06 -1.04
C ILE A 12 -31.63 -6.28 -1.96
N PRO A 13 -31.33 -5.03 -2.31
CA PRO A 13 -32.01 -4.33 -3.41
C PRO A 13 -31.93 -5.15 -4.71
N PRO A 14 -33.04 -5.42 -5.42
CA PRO A 14 -33.06 -6.35 -6.56
C PRO A 14 -32.04 -6.07 -7.67
N ASP A 15 -31.71 -4.79 -7.87
CA ASP A 15 -30.73 -4.31 -8.84
C ASP A 15 -29.27 -4.60 -8.44
N LEU A 16 -28.99 -4.81 -7.15
CA LEU A 16 -27.64 -5.07 -6.64
C LEU A 16 -27.32 -6.55 -6.49
N VAL A 17 -28.33 -7.45 -6.59
CA VAL A 17 -28.16 -8.90 -6.39
C VAL A 17 -27.06 -9.47 -7.29
N VAL A 18 -27.09 -9.15 -8.59
CA VAL A 18 -26.10 -9.66 -9.55
C VAL A 18 -24.69 -9.13 -9.23
N GLY A 19 -24.60 -7.85 -8.85
CA GLY A 19 -23.32 -7.24 -8.47
C GLY A 19 -22.73 -7.85 -7.20
N LEU A 20 -23.58 -8.17 -6.21
CA LEU A 20 -23.17 -8.79 -4.95
C LEU A 20 -22.74 -10.25 -5.14
N LEU A 21 -23.53 -11.06 -5.84
CA LEU A 21 -23.24 -12.49 -6.02
C LEU A 21 -22.08 -12.74 -7.01
N GLY A 22 -21.88 -11.83 -7.95
CA GLY A 22 -20.86 -11.92 -8.99
C GLY A 22 -21.22 -12.90 -10.11
N SER A 23 -20.36 -12.97 -11.12
CA SER A 23 -20.60 -13.85 -12.26
C SER A 23 -20.48 -15.32 -11.83
N ALA A 24 -21.49 -16.14 -12.16
CA ALA A 24 -21.56 -17.55 -11.77
C ALA A 24 -21.37 -17.77 -10.25
N ASP A 25 -21.87 -16.84 -9.44
CA ASP A 25 -21.85 -16.85 -7.97
C ASP A 25 -20.44 -16.87 -7.37
N GLU A 26 -19.44 -16.33 -8.07
CA GLU A 26 -18.04 -16.35 -7.63
C GLU A 26 -17.81 -15.63 -6.29
N ASN A 27 -18.55 -14.54 -6.02
CA ASN A 27 -18.44 -13.77 -4.78
C ASN A 27 -19.17 -14.50 -3.64
N LEU A 28 -20.32 -15.12 -3.92
CA LEU A 28 -21.02 -15.97 -2.95
C LEU A 28 -20.14 -17.14 -2.51
N ARG A 29 -19.53 -17.87 -3.45
CA ARG A 29 -18.59 -18.96 -3.14
C ARG A 29 -17.35 -18.48 -2.39
N ALA A 30 -16.96 -17.21 -2.57
CA ALA A 30 -15.88 -16.63 -1.78
C ALA A 30 -16.33 -16.40 -0.33
N LEU A 31 -17.53 -15.83 -0.13
CA LEU A 31 -18.13 -15.65 1.21
C LEU A 31 -18.31 -16.97 1.95
N GLU A 32 -18.88 -17.99 1.30
CA GLU A 32 -19.09 -19.32 1.89
C GLU A 32 -17.78 -20.00 2.35
N ARG A 33 -16.65 -19.68 1.70
CA ARG A 33 -15.34 -20.22 2.09
C ARG A 33 -14.68 -19.45 3.24
N LEU A 34 -15.05 -18.18 3.44
CA LEU A 34 -14.42 -17.29 4.40
C LEU A 34 -15.21 -17.18 5.71
N LEU A 35 -16.52 -17.39 5.66
CA LEU A 35 -17.42 -17.25 6.81
C LEU A 35 -17.70 -18.61 7.44
N ALA A 36 -17.83 -18.61 8.77
CA ALA A 36 -18.22 -19.80 9.52
C ALA A 36 -19.75 -20.03 9.53
N ALA A 37 -20.54 -18.98 9.35
CA ALA A 37 -21.99 -19.08 9.22
C ALA A 37 -22.37 -19.68 7.85
N ASP A 38 -23.44 -20.49 7.83
CA ASP A 38 -24.05 -20.97 6.59
C ASP A 38 -24.80 -19.82 5.91
N LEU A 39 -24.53 -19.61 4.62
CA LEU A 39 -25.20 -18.62 3.79
C LEU A 39 -26.12 -19.30 2.78
N HIS A 40 -27.33 -18.77 2.62
CA HIS A 40 -28.26 -19.22 1.58
C HIS A 40 -28.92 -18.02 0.91
N VAL A 41 -28.88 -17.97 -0.42
CA VAL A 41 -29.48 -16.88 -1.20
C VAL A 41 -30.68 -17.40 -1.98
N ARG A 42 -31.83 -16.73 -1.81
CA ARG A 42 -33.05 -17.04 -2.56
C ARG A 42 -33.74 -15.76 -3.02
N GLY A 43 -33.79 -15.55 -4.34
CA GLY A 43 -34.27 -14.29 -4.89
C GLY A 43 -33.34 -13.16 -4.48
N ASN A 44 -33.86 -12.19 -3.74
CA ASN A 44 -33.09 -11.06 -3.21
C ASN A 44 -32.85 -11.16 -1.69
N ALA A 45 -33.21 -12.27 -1.04
CA ALA A 45 -32.98 -12.46 0.39
C ALA A 45 -31.76 -13.35 0.64
N VAL A 46 -30.84 -12.89 1.49
CA VAL A 46 -29.73 -13.69 2.04
C VAL A 46 -30.14 -14.12 3.44
N THR A 47 -30.05 -15.42 3.70
CA THR A 47 -30.28 -16.02 5.01
C THR A 47 -28.96 -16.50 5.58
N PHE A 48 -28.76 -16.29 6.88
CA PHE A 48 -27.61 -16.74 7.65
C PHE A 48 -28.05 -17.69 8.75
N SER A 49 -27.31 -18.77 8.99
CA SER A 49 -27.51 -19.64 10.15
C SER A 49 -26.18 -20.10 10.75
N GLY A 50 -26.13 -20.21 12.07
CA GLY A 50 -24.91 -20.61 12.78
C GLY A 50 -24.87 -20.08 14.21
N GLU A 51 -23.67 -19.93 14.76
CA GLU A 51 -23.47 -19.29 16.06
C GLU A 51 -23.83 -17.79 16.03
N PRO A 52 -24.31 -17.20 17.13
CA PRO A 52 -24.73 -15.80 17.16
C PRO A 52 -23.65 -14.81 16.70
N ALA A 53 -22.39 -15.04 17.07
CA ALA A 53 -21.28 -14.18 16.67
C ALA A 53 -20.96 -14.29 15.18
N ASP A 54 -21.01 -15.49 14.62
CA ASP A 54 -20.71 -15.74 13.21
C ASP A 54 -21.81 -15.20 12.30
N VAL A 55 -23.09 -15.34 12.72
CA VAL A 55 -24.23 -14.77 12.01
C VAL A 55 -24.17 -13.24 12.01
N ALA A 56 -23.87 -12.61 13.15
CA ALA A 56 -23.73 -11.15 13.23
C ALA A 56 -22.57 -10.63 12.36
N LEU A 57 -21.45 -11.34 12.31
CA LEU A 57 -20.32 -11.00 11.44
C LEU A 57 -20.70 -11.13 9.95
N ALA A 58 -21.34 -12.23 9.57
CA ALA A 58 -21.78 -12.47 8.20
C ALA A 58 -22.77 -11.41 7.72
N GLU A 59 -23.73 -11.05 8.58
CA GLU A 59 -24.72 -9.99 8.33
C GLU A 59 -24.03 -8.63 8.10
N ARG A 60 -23.07 -8.28 8.97
CA ARG A 60 -22.29 -7.04 8.83
C ARG A 60 -21.48 -7.02 7.53
N ILE A 61 -20.80 -8.12 7.19
CA ILE A 61 -20.01 -8.23 5.95
C ILE A 61 -20.92 -8.05 4.73
N VAL A 62 -22.04 -8.76 4.66
CA VAL A 62 -22.97 -8.64 3.53
C VAL A 62 -23.53 -7.23 3.41
N SER A 63 -23.86 -6.57 4.52
CA SER A 63 -24.33 -5.18 4.52
C SER A 63 -23.27 -4.21 3.95
N GLU A 64 -22.00 -4.37 4.33
CA GLU A 64 -20.90 -3.56 3.80
C GLU A 64 -20.66 -3.82 2.30
N LEU A 65 -20.75 -5.08 1.86
CA LEU A 65 -20.63 -5.43 0.45
C LEU A 65 -21.78 -4.86 -0.39
N ILE A 66 -23.01 -4.86 0.14
CA ILE A 66 -24.16 -4.19 -0.49
C ILE A 66 -23.86 -2.70 -0.65
N ALA A 67 -23.33 -2.04 0.39
CA ALA A 67 -22.97 -0.62 0.32
C ALA A 67 -21.87 -0.34 -0.72
N ILE A 68 -20.87 -1.22 -0.86
CA ILE A 68 -19.82 -1.12 -1.89
C ILE A 68 -20.43 -1.18 -3.31
N VAL A 69 -21.30 -2.16 -3.57
CA VAL A 69 -21.96 -2.31 -4.88
C VAL A 69 -22.91 -1.14 -5.14
N ALA A 70 -23.64 -0.68 -4.12
CA ALA A 70 -24.50 0.50 -4.21
C ALA A 70 -23.70 1.77 -4.52
N GLY A 71 -22.46 1.86 -4.04
CA GLY A 71 -21.49 2.91 -4.39
C GLY A 71 -20.92 2.80 -5.81
N GLY A 72 -21.46 1.92 -6.65
CA GLY A 72 -21.08 1.74 -8.05
C GLY A 72 -19.79 0.93 -8.26
N GLN A 73 -19.29 0.27 -7.21
CA GLN A 73 -18.04 -0.49 -7.29
C GLN A 73 -18.29 -1.94 -7.67
N ALA A 74 -17.55 -2.42 -8.66
CA ALA A 74 -17.59 -3.82 -9.05
C ALA A 74 -17.00 -4.70 -7.93
N LEU A 75 -17.80 -5.66 -7.46
CA LEU A 75 -17.35 -6.60 -6.45
C LEU A 75 -16.67 -7.80 -7.09
N THR A 76 -15.48 -8.12 -6.59
CA THR A 76 -14.69 -9.29 -7.02
C THR A 76 -14.39 -10.20 -5.83
N PRO A 77 -14.00 -11.48 -6.06
CA PRO A 77 -13.61 -12.35 -4.96
C PRO A 77 -12.44 -11.82 -4.12
N GLU A 78 -11.58 -10.98 -4.70
CA GLU A 78 -10.50 -10.29 -3.99
C GLU A 78 -11.05 -9.20 -3.07
N THR A 79 -11.98 -8.38 -3.57
CA THR A 79 -12.67 -7.36 -2.77
C THR A 79 -13.45 -7.96 -1.60
N VAL A 80 -14.09 -9.12 -1.83
CA VAL A 80 -14.77 -9.89 -0.77
C VAL A 80 -13.76 -10.28 0.32
N ARG A 81 -12.65 -10.93 -0.06
CA ARG A 81 -11.59 -11.31 0.90
C ARG A 81 -11.11 -10.12 1.73
N HIS A 82 -10.75 -9.02 1.07
CA HIS A 82 -10.29 -7.82 1.78
C HIS A 82 -11.34 -7.24 2.73
N SER A 83 -12.62 -7.28 2.37
CA SER A 83 -13.71 -6.80 3.23
C SER A 83 -13.86 -7.68 4.47
N VAL A 84 -13.74 -9.01 4.33
CA VAL A 84 -13.73 -9.95 5.46
C VAL A 84 -12.50 -9.70 6.34
N ASP A 85 -11.31 -9.56 5.75
CA ASP A 85 -10.06 -9.32 6.49
C ASP A 85 -10.13 -8.03 7.31
N MET A 86 -10.69 -6.95 6.74
CA MET A 86 -10.89 -5.68 7.45
C MET A 86 -11.86 -5.80 8.64
N LEU A 87 -12.87 -6.67 8.55
CA LEU A 87 -13.90 -6.84 9.57
C LEU A 87 -13.57 -7.92 10.60
N THR A 88 -12.51 -8.69 10.38
CA THR A 88 -12.01 -9.72 11.31
C THR A 88 -10.64 -9.38 11.90
N GLY A 89 -9.91 -8.43 11.30
CA GLY A 89 -8.58 -8.00 11.73
C GLY A 89 -8.56 -6.98 12.87
N ALA A 90 -7.35 -6.51 13.20
CA ALA A 90 -7.16 -5.47 14.21
C ALA A 90 -7.84 -4.16 13.78
N GLY A 91 -8.68 -3.60 14.66
CA GLY A 91 -9.47 -2.39 14.35
C GLY A 91 -10.86 -2.65 13.73
N ALA A 92 -11.28 -3.91 13.64
CA ALA A 92 -12.59 -4.32 13.11
C ALA A 92 -13.79 -3.59 13.71
N ALA A 93 -13.73 -3.14 14.96
CA ALA A 93 -14.83 -2.44 15.62
C ALA A 93 -15.19 -1.11 14.96
N SER A 94 -14.21 -0.41 14.38
CA SER A 94 -14.40 0.89 13.70
C SER A 94 -14.23 0.82 12.18
N ALA A 95 -14.02 -0.37 11.63
CA ALA A 95 -13.77 -0.54 10.20
C ALA A 95 -15.08 -0.55 9.40
N SER A 96 -15.11 0.18 8.28
CA SER A 96 -16.12 0.05 7.23
C SER A 96 -15.41 -0.18 5.90
N PRO A 97 -15.46 -1.41 5.35
CA PRO A 97 -14.98 -1.68 4.00
C PRO A 97 -15.62 -0.77 2.95
N ALA A 98 -16.90 -0.40 3.10
CA ALA A 98 -17.54 0.54 2.20
C ALA A 98 -16.82 1.89 2.20
N GLU A 99 -16.63 2.51 3.36
CA GLU A 99 -15.93 3.81 3.46
C GLU A 99 -14.49 3.78 2.92
N VAL A 100 -13.81 2.63 3.01
CA VAL A 100 -12.45 2.46 2.45
C VAL A 100 -12.51 2.29 0.93
N LEU A 101 -13.31 1.34 0.45
CA LEU A 101 -13.27 0.87 -0.93
C LEU A 101 -14.07 1.74 -1.90
N THR A 102 -14.91 2.65 -1.40
CA THR A 102 -15.58 3.68 -2.21
C THR A 102 -14.86 5.04 -2.17
N LEU A 103 -13.77 5.18 -1.40
CA LEU A 103 -13.00 6.41 -1.34
C LEU A 103 -12.08 6.54 -2.56
N ASP A 104 -12.56 7.22 -3.59
CA ASP A 104 -11.79 7.48 -4.80
C ASP A 104 -10.78 8.61 -4.58
N VAL A 105 -9.49 8.30 -4.65
CA VAL A 105 -8.41 9.30 -4.50
C VAL A 105 -8.14 9.98 -5.83
N LEU A 106 -8.06 9.18 -6.90
CA LEU A 106 -7.82 9.66 -8.25
C LEU A 106 -8.44 8.69 -9.26
N SER A 107 -9.25 9.20 -10.17
CA SER A 107 -9.87 8.40 -11.23
C SER A 107 -9.37 8.85 -12.60
N ARG A 108 -8.86 7.90 -13.39
CA ARG A 108 -8.36 8.18 -14.74
C ARG A 108 -8.57 6.99 -15.68
N ARG A 109 -9.17 7.25 -16.85
CA ARG A 109 -9.38 6.26 -17.93
C ARG A 109 -9.99 4.93 -17.43
N GLY A 110 -10.94 5.01 -16.50
CA GLY A 110 -11.59 3.84 -15.89
C GLY A 110 -10.76 3.10 -14.84
N LYS A 111 -9.52 3.54 -14.55
CA LYS A 111 -8.73 3.07 -13.42
C LYS A 111 -8.87 4.05 -12.27
N THR A 112 -9.26 3.55 -11.11
CA THR A 112 -9.37 4.36 -9.90
C THR A 112 -8.34 3.92 -8.88
N ILE A 113 -7.57 4.88 -8.38
CA ILE A 113 -6.63 4.70 -7.28
C ILE A 113 -7.37 5.02 -5.99
N ARG A 114 -7.29 4.10 -5.02
CA ARG A 114 -7.95 4.19 -3.73
C ARG A 114 -7.22 3.37 -2.68
N PRO A 115 -7.41 3.68 -1.38
CA PRO A 115 -6.98 2.77 -0.34
C PRO A 115 -7.73 1.43 -0.43
N LYS A 116 -7.04 0.37 -0.06
CA LYS A 116 -7.57 -1.00 -0.03
C LYS A 116 -7.59 -1.61 1.36
N THR A 117 -6.96 -0.94 2.33
CA THR A 117 -6.96 -1.32 3.74
C THR A 117 -7.31 -0.13 4.62
N LEU A 118 -7.69 -0.41 5.87
CA LEU A 118 -8.04 0.63 6.82
C LEU A 118 -6.86 1.58 7.12
N ASN A 119 -5.64 1.07 7.27
CA ASN A 119 -4.48 1.95 7.52
C ASN A 119 -4.11 2.76 6.28
N GLN A 120 -4.29 2.22 5.06
CA GLN A 120 -4.15 3.01 3.84
C GLN A 120 -5.17 4.16 3.79
N LYS A 121 -6.42 3.94 4.22
CA LYS A 121 -7.42 5.01 4.34
C LYS A 121 -6.98 6.05 5.36
N ARG A 122 -6.61 5.63 6.57
CA ARG A 122 -6.10 6.53 7.63
C ARG A 122 -4.91 7.36 7.13
N TYR A 123 -4.00 6.75 6.38
CA TYR A 123 -2.88 7.44 5.76
C TYR A 123 -3.34 8.51 4.76
N VAL A 124 -4.27 8.17 3.86
CA VAL A 124 -4.84 9.13 2.90
C VAL A 124 -5.59 10.27 3.59
N ASP A 125 -6.39 9.97 4.61
CA ASP A 125 -7.11 10.97 5.40
C ASP A 125 -6.14 11.88 6.16
N ALA A 126 -5.06 11.31 6.71
CA ALA A 126 -4.01 12.08 7.37
C ALA A 126 -3.31 13.04 6.41
N ILE A 127 -3.08 12.62 5.15
CA ILE A 127 -2.55 13.50 4.10
C ILE A 127 -3.49 14.68 3.88
N ASP A 128 -4.82 14.55 3.99
CA ASP A 128 -5.70 15.72 3.89
C ASP A 128 -5.59 16.62 5.12
N ALA A 129 -5.63 16.02 6.31
CA ALA A 129 -5.75 16.72 7.57
C ALA A 129 -4.47 17.43 8.05
N HIS A 130 -3.27 16.98 7.65
CA HIS A 130 -2.00 17.46 8.22
C HIS A 130 -1.04 18.03 7.19
N THR A 131 -0.29 19.07 7.53
CA THR A 131 0.70 19.70 6.64
C THR A 131 1.89 18.80 6.35
N VAL A 132 2.34 18.01 7.33
CA VAL A 132 3.44 17.04 7.16
C VAL A 132 2.98 15.64 7.54
N VAL A 133 3.14 14.67 6.64
CA VAL A 133 2.79 13.27 6.92
C VAL A 133 3.96 12.35 6.64
N PHE A 134 4.32 11.52 7.61
CA PHE A 134 5.26 10.42 7.45
C PHE A 134 4.49 9.13 7.15
N GLY A 135 4.65 8.56 5.96
CA GLY A 135 4.14 7.24 5.60
C GLY A 135 5.23 6.19 5.73
N ILE A 136 5.23 5.42 6.82
CA ILE A 136 6.30 4.47 7.14
C ILE A 136 5.77 3.05 7.03
N GLY A 137 6.44 2.21 6.27
CA GLY A 137 6.08 0.79 6.23
C GLY A 137 6.77 0.01 5.12
N PRO A 138 6.51 -1.30 5.02
CA PRO A 138 7.14 -2.17 4.03
C PRO A 138 6.92 -1.75 2.56
N ALA A 139 7.73 -2.31 1.66
CA ALA A 139 7.47 -2.18 0.23
C ALA A 139 6.12 -2.78 -0.17
N GLY A 140 5.36 -2.10 -1.02
CA GLY A 140 4.06 -2.57 -1.51
C GLY A 140 2.85 -2.25 -0.62
N THR A 141 3.02 -1.50 0.47
CA THR A 141 1.90 -0.98 1.29
C THR A 141 1.16 0.21 0.66
N GLY A 142 1.62 0.68 -0.50
CA GLY A 142 1.00 1.79 -1.23
C GLY A 142 1.40 3.19 -0.76
N LYS A 143 2.31 3.34 0.23
CA LYS A 143 2.74 4.66 0.78
C LYS A 143 3.05 5.71 -0.28
N THR A 144 4.04 5.47 -1.15
CA THR A 144 4.45 6.42 -2.17
C THR A 144 3.37 6.59 -3.25
N TYR A 145 2.72 5.50 -3.64
CA TYR A 145 1.71 5.51 -4.70
C TYR A 145 0.46 6.31 -4.32
N LEU A 146 -0.05 6.13 -3.09
CA LEU A 146 -1.20 6.89 -2.56
C LEU A 146 -0.83 8.36 -2.32
N ALA A 147 0.38 8.65 -1.83
CA ALA A 147 0.86 10.03 -1.70
C ALA A 147 0.89 10.76 -3.05
N MET A 148 1.43 10.11 -4.08
CA MET A 148 1.47 10.65 -5.43
C MET A 148 0.06 10.85 -6.01
N ALA A 149 -0.86 9.92 -5.77
CA ALA A 149 -2.26 10.08 -6.19
C ALA A 149 -2.90 11.32 -5.53
N LYS A 150 -2.63 11.56 -4.24
CA LYS A 150 -3.07 12.79 -3.54
C LYS A 150 -2.42 14.05 -4.10
N ALA A 151 -1.13 14.00 -4.43
CA ALA A 151 -0.44 15.13 -5.06
C ALA A 151 -1.05 15.50 -6.41
N VAL A 152 -1.31 14.50 -7.26
CA VAL A 152 -1.94 14.70 -8.57
C VAL A 152 -3.36 15.23 -8.41
N ASN A 153 -4.15 14.69 -7.48
CA ASN A 153 -5.49 15.21 -7.18
C ASN A 153 -5.44 16.67 -6.69
N ALA A 154 -4.52 17.01 -5.80
CA ALA A 154 -4.34 18.38 -5.30
C ALA A 154 -3.96 19.36 -6.43
N LEU A 155 -3.13 18.93 -7.38
CA LEU A 155 -2.80 19.73 -8.56
C LEU A 155 -4.01 19.91 -9.50
N GLN A 156 -4.75 18.84 -9.80
CA GLN A 156 -5.92 18.88 -10.69
C GLN A 156 -7.07 19.73 -10.11
N THR A 157 -7.25 19.67 -8.79
CA THR A 157 -8.24 20.47 -8.05
C THR A 157 -7.74 21.88 -7.68
N LYS A 158 -6.53 22.25 -8.14
CA LYS A 158 -5.91 23.57 -7.94
C LYS A 158 -5.68 23.95 -6.47
N GLN A 159 -5.55 22.97 -5.58
CA GLN A 159 -5.15 23.20 -4.19
C GLN A 159 -3.67 23.56 -4.09
N VAL A 160 -2.86 23.04 -5.00
CA VAL A 160 -1.45 23.41 -5.18
C VAL A 160 -1.18 23.78 -6.63
N THR A 161 -0.10 24.52 -6.86
CA THR A 161 0.31 24.94 -8.21
C THR A 161 1.37 24.04 -8.82
N ARG A 162 2.06 23.24 -7.99
CA ARG A 162 3.15 22.36 -8.41
C ARG A 162 3.29 21.11 -7.56
N ILE A 163 3.87 20.07 -8.15
CA ILE A 163 4.26 18.82 -7.47
C ILE A 163 5.79 18.71 -7.53
N ILE A 164 6.41 18.39 -6.41
CA ILE A 164 7.86 18.15 -6.32
C ILE A 164 8.07 16.75 -5.76
N LEU A 165 8.60 15.85 -6.59
CA LEU A 165 8.96 14.49 -6.20
C LEU A 165 10.47 14.41 -6.05
N THR A 166 10.92 13.96 -4.89
CA THR A 166 12.35 13.88 -4.61
C THR A 166 12.73 12.61 -3.90
N ARG A 167 13.95 12.15 -4.16
CA ARG A 167 14.52 10.92 -3.61
C ARG A 167 15.99 11.16 -3.25
N PRO A 168 16.51 10.64 -2.12
CA PRO A 168 17.93 10.72 -1.85
C PRO A 168 18.70 9.84 -2.84
N ALA A 169 19.82 10.36 -3.34
CA ALA A 169 20.75 9.55 -4.11
C ALA A 169 21.55 8.68 -3.15
N VAL A 170 21.26 7.38 -3.10
CA VAL A 170 22.02 6.41 -2.31
C VAL A 170 22.50 5.29 -3.22
N GLU A 171 23.78 4.96 -3.10
CA GLU A 171 24.44 3.91 -3.86
C GLU A 171 24.00 2.53 -3.35
N ALA A 172 22.80 2.11 -3.71
CA ALA A 172 22.32 0.76 -3.40
C ALA A 172 23.02 -0.25 -4.33
N GLY A 173 24.13 -0.82 -3.87
CA GLY A 173 24.78 -1.99 -4.48
C GLY A 173 25.80 -1.71 -5.60
N GLU A 174 25.63 -0.66 -6.41
CA GLU A 174 26.60 -0.24 -7.43
C GLU A 174 27.08 1.19 -7.15
N ARG A 175 28.40 1.42 -7.14
CA ARG A 175 28.94 2.79 -6.96
C ARG A 175 28.45 3.65 -8.12
N LEU A 176 27.95 4.86 -7.83
CA LEU A 176 27.46 5.83 -8.83
C LEU A 176 28.54 6.14 -9.91
N GLY A 177 29.80 5.83 -9.61
CA GLY A 177 30.95 5.89 -10.51
C GLY A 177 30.92 4.95 -11.72
N PHE A 178 30.12 3.88 -11.77
CA PHE A 178 30.20 2.86 -12.83
C PHE A 178 29.24 3.05 -14.01
N LEU A 179 28.18 3.85 -13.88
CA LEU A 179 27.28 4.13 -15.01
C LEU A 179 27.96 5.13 -15.98
N PRO A 180 28.11 4.84 -17.28
CA PRO A 180 28.62 5.82 -18.23
C PRO A 180 27.59 6.96 -18.43
N GLY A 181 28.05 8.20 -18.60
CA GLY A 181 27.18 9.35 -18.87
C GLY A 181 27.34 10.55 -17.93
N THR A 182 26.51 11.56 -18.15
CA THR A 182 26.38 12.77 -17.34
C THR A 182 25.82 12.45 -15.94
N LEU A 183 26.00 13.37 -14.97
CA LEU A 183 25.47 13.17 -13.61
C LEU A 183 23.95 12.92 -13.60
N SER A 184 23.21 13.55 -14.51
CA SER A 184 21.77 13.33 -14.65
C SER A 184 21.44 11.92 -15.14
N GLU A 185 22.16 11.41 -16.15
CA GLU A 185 21.97 10.04 -16.68
C GLU A 185 22.28 8.96 -15.62
N LYS A 186 23.17 9.26 -14.67
CA LYS A 186 23.49 8.39 -13.54
C LYS A 186 22.40 8.33 -12.48
N ILE A 187 21.62 9.41 -12.32
CA ILE A 187 20.59 9.54 -11.29
C ILE A 187 19.22 9.08 -11.80
N ASP A 188 18.99 9.18 -13.12
CA ASP A 188 17.72 8.83 -13.77
C ASP A 188 17.15 7.45 -13.38
N PRO A 189 17.96 6.36 -13.31
CA PRO A 189 17.42 5.04 -12.92
C PRO A 189 16.75 5.02 -11.54
N TYR A 190 17.22 5.83 -10.58
CA TYR A 190 16.68 5.90 -9.22
C TYR A 190 15.36 6.68 -9.16
N LEU A 191 15.15 7.60 -10.10
CA LEU A 191 13.94 8.42 -10.22
C LEU A 191 12.88 7.76 -11.11
N ARG A 192 13.25 6.75 -11.91
CA ARG A 192 12.34 6.06 -12.83
C ARG A 192 11.03 5.57 -12.22
N PRO A 193 11.00 4.95 -11.02
CA PRO A 193 9.75 4.54 -10.41
C PRO A 193 8.76 5.70 -10.17
N LEU A 194 9.27 6.92 -9.92
CA LEU A 194 8.43 8.12 -9.77
C LEU A 194 7.87 8.57 -11.13
N TYR A 195 8.64 8.45 -12.22
CA TYR A 195 8.13 8.70 -13.56
C TYR A 195 7.04 7.71 -13.95
N ASP A 196 7.27 6.42 -13.73
CA ASP A 196 6.31 5.36 -14.07
C ASP A 196 4.97 5.58 -13.35
N ALA A 197 5.02 5.90 -12.05
CA ALA A 197 3.81 6.20 -11.27
C ALA A 197 3.06 7.46 -11.77
N LEU A 198 3.75 8.50 -12.25
CA LEU A 198 3.09 9.66 -12.86
C LEU A 198 2.35 9.28 -14.16
N TYR A 199 2.95 8.42 -14.99
CA TYR A 199 2.32 7.95 -16.24
C TYR A 199 1.07 7.10 -16.00
N ASP A 200 1.03 6.38 -14.89
CA ASP A 200 -0.18 5.68 -14.44
C ASP A 200 -1.30 6.67 -14.06
N MET A 201 -0.94 7.75 -13.37
CA MET A 201 -1.87 8.72 -12.77
C MET A 201 -2.35 9.83 -13.71
N MET A 202 -1.57 10.16 -14.74
CA MET A 202 -1.81 11.33 -15.60
C MET A 202 -1.71 10.97 -17.08
N ASP A 203 -2.28 11.81 -17.95
CA ASP A 203 -2.14 11.59 -19.39
C ASP A 203 -0.69 11.62 -19.84
N PRO A 204 -0.19 10.55 -20.52
CA PRO A 204 1.21 10.48 -20.94
C PRO A 204 1.67 11.66 -21.79
N GLU A 205 0.75 12.29 -22.52
CA GLU A 205 1.06 13.48 -23.31
C GLU A 205 1.14 14.77 -22.48
N LEU A 206 0.54 14.78 -21.29
CA LEU A 206 0.58 15.91 -20.36
C LEU A 206 1.82 15.87 -19.46
N VAL A 207 2.27 14.68 -19.04
CA VAL A 207 3.41 14.52 -18.13
C VAL A 207 4.66 15.28 -18.64
N PRO A 208 5.12 15.12 -19.90
CA PRO A 208 6.26 15.87 -20.42
C PRO A 208 6.05 17.39 -20.43
N LYS A 209 4.82 17.86 -20.68
CA LYS A 209 4.50 19.30 -20.71
C LYS A 209 4.53 19.92 -19.32
N LEU A 210 4.02 19.20 -18.33
CA LEU A 210 4.05 19.65 -16.93
C LEU A 210 5.46 19.61 -16.35
N MET A 211 6.27 18.64 -16.77
CA MET A 211 7.68 18.57 -16.42
C MET A 211 8.49 19.72 -17.03
N SER A 212 8.33 19.97 -18.34
CA SER A 212 9.09 21.03 -19.02
C SER A 212 8.73 22.44 -18.54
N SER A 213 7.49 22.65 -18.09
CA SER A 213 7.04 23.91 -17.48
C SER A 213 7.39 24.04 -15.99
N GLY A 214 7.93 22.99 -15.36
CA GLY A 214 8.27 22.98 -13.93
C GLY A 214 7.06 22.87 -12.98
N VAL A 215 5.86 22.58 -13.51
CA VAL A 215 4.67 22.27 -12.69
C VAL A 215 4.85 20.95 -11.96
N ILE A 216 5.48 19.97 -12.61
CA ILE A 216 5.91 18.73 -11.97
C ILE A 216 7.44 18.68 -12.03
N GLU A 217 8.07 18.58 -10.87
CA GLU A 217 9.52 18.46 -10.76
C GLU A 217 9.86 17.09 -10.17
N VAL A 218 10.73 16.33 -10.84
CA VAL A 218 11.30 15.09 -10.31
C VAL A 218 12.81 15.29 -10.23
N ALA A 219 13.34 15.38 -9.02
CA ALA A 219 14.73 15.79 -8.80
C ALA A 219 15.35 15.12 -7.57
N PRO A 220 16.68 14.93 -7.52
CA PRO A 220 17.33 14.37 -6.35
C PRO A 220 17.27 15.34 -5.16
N LEU A 221 17.30 14.80 -3.93
CA LEU A 221 17.13 15.58 -2.69
C LEU A 221 18.08 16.79 -2.55
N ALA A 222 19.29 16.69 -3.11
CA ALA A 222 20.27 17.78 -3.08
C ALA A 222 19.75 19.09 -3.71
N TYR A 223 18.81 19.01 -4.66
CA TYR A 223 18.25 20.16 -5.36
C TYR A 223 17.25 20.94 -4.49
N MET A 224 16.87 20.41 -3.32
CA MET A 224 15.98 21.09 -2.38
C MET A 224 16.72 22.17 -1.56
N ARG A 225 18.05 22.11 -1.51
CA ARG A 225 18.87 23.03 -0.70
C ARG A 225 18.64 24.49 -1.11
N GLY A 226 18.41 25.35 -0.12
CA GLY A 226 18.25 26.79 -0.34
C GLY A 226 16.91 27.22 -0.93
N ARG A 227 15.96 26.30 -1.12
CA ARG A 227 14.63 26.61 -1.66
C ARG A 227 13.64 26.96 -0.54
N SER A 228 12.60 27.70 -0.91
CA SER A 228 11.36 27.79 -0.15
C SER A 228 10.24 27.30 -1.06
N LEU A 229 9.51 26.28 -0.60
CA LEU A 229 8.56 25.55 -1.40
C LEU A 229 7.14 25.98 -1.03
N ASN A 230 6.68 27.09 -1.60
CA ASN A 230 5.28 27.56 -1.49
C ASN A 230 4.36 26.91 -2.53
N ASP A 231 3.06 26.85 -2.22
CA ASP A 231 1.96 26.38 -3.05
C ASP A 231 2.24 25.05 -3.75
N ALA A 232 2.87 24.11 -3.04
CA ALA A 232 3.43 22.88 -3.58
C ALA A 232 3.02 21.64 -2.80
N PHE A 233 2.82 20.53 -3.51
CA PHE A 233 2.78 19.21 -2.90
C PHE A 233 4.14 18.54 -3.08
N ILE A 234 4.84 18.29 -1.98
CA ILE A 234 6.21 17.77 -1.99
C ILE A 234 6.23 16.35 -1.43
N ILE A 235 6.84 15.41 -2.15
CA ILE A 235 7.02 14.03 -1.70
C ILE A 235 8.51 13.72 -1.63
N LEU A 236 9.00 13.35 -0.45
CA LEU A 236 10.32 12.75 -0.27
C LEU A 236 10.15 11.23 -0.16
N ASP A 237 10.50 10.53 -1.23
CA ASP A 237 10.46 9.07 -1.27
C ASP A 237 11.77 8.45 -0.81
N GLU A 238 11.66 7.23 -0.26
CA GLU A 238 12.79 6.42 0.22
C GLU A 238 13.61 7.16 1.29
N ALA A 239 12.88 7.86 2.16
CA ALA A 239 13.42 8.75 3.16
C ALA A 239 14.29 8.03 4.22
N GLN A 240 14.18 6.71 4.35
CA GLN A 240 15.07 5.93 5.23
C GLN A 240 16.55 6.09 4.84
N ASN A 241 16.80 6.43 3.58
CA ASN A 241 18.10 6.65 2.97
C ASN A 241 18.59 8.12 3.09
N THR A 242 18.03 8.88 4.03
CA THR A 242 18.50 10.23 4.38
C THR A 242 19.28 10.25 5.69
N THR A 243 20.18 11.22 5.85
CA THR A 243 20.75 11.58 7.17
C THR A 243 19.83 12.52 7.93
N ALA A 244 20.02 12.65 9.25
CA ALA A 244 19.26 13.61 10.06
C ALA A 244 19.43 15.06 9.57
N GLU A 245 20.63 15.43 9.10
CA GLU A 245 20.89 16.74 8.53
C GLU A 245 20.13 16.98 7.22
N GLN A 246 20.06 15.96 6.35
CA GLN A 246 19.30 16.02 5.10
C GLN A 246 17.80 16.12 5.37
N MET A 247 17.29 15.34 6.34
CA MET A 247 15.88 15.40 6.74
C MET A 247 15.51 16.78 7.30
N LYS A 248 16.32 17.32 8.21
CA LYS A 248 16.14 18.69 8.72
C LYS A 248 16.23 19.74 7.60
N MET A 249 17.20 19.59 6.69
CA MET A 249 17.34 20.48 5.55
C MET A 249 16.06 20.47 4.69
N PHE A 250 15.51 19.29 4.42
CA PHE A 250 14.31 19.09 3.63
C PHE A 250 13.05 19.66 4.29
N LEU A 251 12.75 19.26 5.53
CA LEU A 251 11.53 19.68 6.23
C LEU A 251 11.48 21.21 6.40
N THR A 252 12.64 21.85 6.60
CA THR A 252 12.73 23.33 6.69
C THR A 252 12.60 24.05 5.34
N ARG A 253 12.36 23.34 4.23
CA ARG A 253 12.01 23.97 2.93
C ARG A 253 10.51 24.23 2.80
N LEU A 254 9.68 23.71 3.71
CA LEU A 254 8.24 23.92 3.73
C LEU A 254 7.91 25.43 3.66
N GLY A 255 7.09 25.80 2.68
CA GLY A 255 6.55 27.14 2.51
C GLY A 255 5.04 27.20 2.76
N PHE A 256 4.45 28.37 2.59
CA PHE A 256 3.01 28.57 2.73
C PHE A 256 2.23 27.86 1.62
N GLY A 257 1.02 27.40 1.94
CA GLY A 257 0.14 26.72 0.97
C GLY A 257 0.66 25.37 0.49
N SER A 258 1.64 24.79 1.19
CA SER A 258 2.32 23.56 0.79
C SER A 258 2.05 22.41 1.74
N LYS A 259 2.25 21.21 1.22
CA LYS A 259 2.12 19.96 1.97
C LYS A 259 3.32 19.06 1.71
N ILE A 260 3.83 18.41 2.75
CA ILE A 260 4.94 17.47 2.65
C ILE A 260 4.46 16.07 3.00
N VAL A 261 4.78 15.10 2.16
CA VAL A 261 4.66 13.68 2.50
C VAL A 261 6.03 13.03 2.43
N VAL A 262 6.46 12.40 3.51
CA VAL A 262 7.74 11.68 3.60
C VAL A 262 7.44 10.19 3.64
N THR A 263 7.92 9.42 2.66
CA THR A 263 7.68 7.98 2.59
C THR A 263 8.97 7.20 2.77
N GLY A 264 8.91 6.08 3.49
CA GLY A 264 10.09 5.24 3.66
C GLY A 264 9.82 3.92 4.37
N ASP A 265 10.84 3.08 4.41
CA ASP A 265 10.83 1.79 5.09
C ASP A 265 12.03 1.72 6.04
N VAL A 266 11.79 1.84 7.34
CA VAL A 266 12.85 1.83 8.37
C VAL A 266 13.58 0.49 8.49
N THR A 267 13.13 -0.56 7.79
CA THR A 267 13.80 -1.87 7.74
C THR A 267 14.79 -1.99 6.57
N GLN A 268 14.74 -1.09 5.58
CA GLN A 268 15.55 -1.13 4.35
C GLN A 268 16.51 0.07 4.26
N ILE A 269 17.42 0.19 5.22
CA ILE A 269 18.38 1.32 5.30
C ILE A 269 19.64 0.98 4.51
N ASP A 270 19.90 1.71 3.43
CA ASP A 270 21.07 1.55 2.55
C ASP A 270 22.20 2.57 2.86
N LEU A 271 22.16 3.23 4.02
CA LEU A 271 23.16 4.24 4.38
C LEU A 271 24.55 3.62 4.60
N PRO A 272 25.62 4.24 4.07
CA PRO A 272 26.98 3.74 4.23
C PRO A 272 27.38 3.73 5.71
N GLY A 273 28.09 2.68 6.12
CA GLY A 273 28.60 2.55 7.49
C GLY A 273 27.53 2.33 8.56
N GLY A 274 26.28 1.99 8.18
CA GLY A 274 25.20 1.73 9.13
C GLY A 274 24.76 2.98 9.90
N ALA A 275 24.92 4.17 9.31
CA ALA A 275 24.53 5.42 9.93
C ALA A 275 23.04 5.43 10.31
N ARG A 276 22.70 6.12 11.41
CA ARG A 276 21.30 6.26 11.84
C ARG A 276 20.51 7.01 10.78
N SER A 277 19.41 6.39 10.34
CA SER A 277 18.47 6.99 9.39
C SER A 277 17.87 8.30 9.92
N GLY A 278 17.86 9.32 9.05
CA GLY A 278 17.21 10.61 9.29
C GLY A 278 15.70 10.49 9.42
N LEU A 279 15.07 9.52 8.74
CA LEU A 279 13.64 9.23 8.90
C LEU A 279 13.33 8.79 10.33
N ARG A 280 14.06 7.78 10.84
CA ARG A 280 13.86 7.28 12.21
C ARG A 280 14.11 8.40 13.22
N ALA A 281 15.18 9.18 13.05
CA ALA A 281 15.46 10.30 13.93
C ALA A 281 14.36 11.37 13.89
N ALA A 282 13.78 11.69 12.73
CA ALA A 282 12.74 12.69 12.61
C ALA A 282 11.42 12.25 13.27
N VAL A 283 11.03 10.98 13.13
CA VAL A 283 9.86 10.44 13.85
C VAL A 283 10.04 10.62 15.36
N ASP A 284 11.20 10.24 15.89
CA ASP A 284 11.47 10.36 17.33
C ASP A 284 11.49 11.83 17.82
N ILE A 285 11.94 12.77 16.98
CA ILE A 285 12.14 14.18 17.37
C ILE A 285 10.87 15.01 17.19
N LEU A 286 10.00 14.64 16.25
CA LEU A 286 8.87 15.46 15.80
C LEU A 286 7.50 14.94 16.29
N ASP A 287 7.48 13.91 17.15
CA ASP A 287 6.26 13.24 17.64
C ASP A 287 5.27 14.20 18.32
N ASP A 288 5.78 15.20 19.05
CA ASP A 288 4.96 16.16 19.82
C ASP A 288 4.59 17.43 19.04
N ILE A 289 4.84 17.49 17.72
CA ILE A 289 4.56 18.69 16.92
C ILE A 289 3.18 18.58 16.26
N ASP A 290 2.30 19.52 16.61
CA ASP A 290 1.00 19.68 15.96
C ASP A 290 1.14 19.78 14.42
N ASP A 291 0.16 19.25 13.69
CA ASP A 291 0.11 19.28 12.22
C ASP A 291 1.19 18.41 11.52
N ILE A 292 1.90 17.58 12.29
CA ILE A 292 2.74 16.48 11.82
C ILE A 292 2.07 15.15 12.21
N TYR A 293 1.91 14.24 11.25
CA TYR A 293 1.32 12.93 11.49
C TYR A 293 2.23 11.79 11.05
N VAL A 294 2.33 10.73 11.86
CA VAL A 294 3.05 9.50 11.52
C VAL A 294 2.05 8.37 11.25
N ALA A 295 1.96 7.97 9.99
CA ALA A 295 1.16 6.85 9.53
C ALA A 295 2.04 5.60 9.42
N GLU A 296 1.85 4.65 10.34
CA GLU A 296 2.49 3.34 10.29
C GLU A 296 1.65 2.35 9.46
N LEU A 297 2.25 1.87 8.38
CA LEU A 297 1.74 0.81 7.51
C LEU A 297 2.52 -0.47 7.76
N SER A 298 1.82 -1.59 7.76
CA SER A 298 2.37 -2.90 8.11
C SER A 298 2.36 -3.87 6.94
N SER A 299 2.84 -5.10 7.15
CA SER A 299 2.71 -6.18 6.17
C SER A 299 1.24 -6.49 5.82
N ALA A 300 0.30 -6.26 6.75
CA ALA A 300 -1.13 -6.41 6.50
C ALA A 300 -1.68 -5.40 5.48
N ASP A 301 -0.94 -4.31 5.23
CA ASP A 301 -1.31 -3.26 4.27
C ASP A 301 -0.73 -3.51 2.88
N VAL A 302 0.02 -4.61 2.69
CA VAL A 302 0.64 -4.95 1.40
C VAL A 302 -0.42 -5.54 0.48
N VAL A 303 -0.80 -4.79 -0.55
CA VAL A 303 -1.75 -5.27 -1.56
C VAL A 303 -1.02 -5.50 -2.87
N ARG A 304 -0.73 -6.77 -3.14
CA ARG A 304 -0.08 -7.24 -4.36
C ARG A 304 -0.96 -8.27 -5.04
N HIS A 305 -0.70 -8.47 -6.32
CA HIS A 305 -1.34 -9.54 -7.07
C HIS A 305 -1.11 -10.91 -6.38
N ARG A 306 -2.14 -11.76 -6.32
CA ARG A 306 -2.11 -13.07 -5.63
C ARG A 306 -0.87 -13.90 -5.97
N LEU A 307 -0.50 -13.98 -7.25
CA LEU A 307 0.69 -14.73 -7.71
C LEU A 307 1.99 -14.19 -7.11
N VAL A 308 2.11 -12.89 -6.88
CA VAL A 308 3.33 -12.31 -6.27
C VAL A 308 3.44 -12.77 -4.82
N SER A 309 2.34 -12.79 -4.08
CA SER A 309 2.32 -13.35 -2.72
C SER A 309 2.68 -14.83 -2.72
N GLU A 310 2.10 -15.63 -3.62
CA GLU A 310 2.41 -17.07 -3.75
C GLU A 310 3.88 -17.33 -4.09
N ILE A 311 4.48 -16.48 -4.94
CA ILE A 311 5.92 -16.54 -5.26
C ILE A 311 6.75 -16.22 -4.01
N ILE A 312 6.44 -15.14 -3.29
CA ILE A 312 7.17 -14.76 -2.07
C ILE A 312 7.09 -15.91 -1.03
N ASP A 313 5.90 -16.45 -0.80
CA ASP A 313 5.69 -17.56 0.14
C ASP A 313 6.44 -18.83 -0.27
N ALA A 314 6.56 -19.09 -1.58
CA ALA A 314 7.35 -20.21 -2.08
C ALA A 314 8.86 -20.03 -1.80
N TYR A 315 9.39 -18.82 -2.00
CA TYR A 315 10.79 -18.51 -1.68
C TYR A 315 11.05 -18.52 -0.17
N SER A 316 10.19 -17.89 0.64
CA SER A 316 10.34 -17.86 2.09
C SER A 316 10.30 -19.27 2.71
N ARG A 317 9.44 -20.17 2.21
CA ARG A 317 9.45 -21.59 2.62
C ARG A 317 10.77 -22.27 2.28
N HIS A 318 11.29 -22.04 1.08
CA HIS A 318 12.55 -22.64 0.66
C HIS A 318 13.74 -22.13 1.50
N GLU A 319 13.79 -20.83 1.80
CA GLU A 319 14.82 -20.24 2.66
C GLU A 319 14.73 -20.74 4.11
N ALA A 320 13.51 -20.90 4.64
CA ALA A 320 13.29 -21.47 5.97
C ALA A 320 13.73 -22.95 6.05
N GLU A 321 13.49 -23.74 5.00
CA GLU A 321 13.96 -25.12 4.88
C GLU A 321 15.49 -25.21 4.81
N GLN A 322 16.16 -24.26 4.17
CA GLN A 322 17.63 -24.20 4.12
C GLN A 322 18.27 -23.66 5.42
N SER A 323 17.55 -22.83 6.16
CA SER A 323 18.05 -22.17 7.37
C SER A 323 17.91 -23.04 8.64
N GLN A 324 17.33 -24.24 8.55
CA GLN A 324 17.38 -25.23 9.63
C GLN A 324 18.79 -25.83 9.75
N PRO A 325 19.54 -25.58 10.85
CA PRO A 325 20.82 -26.22 11.07
C PRO A 325 20.57 -27.65 11.57
N GLY A 326 20.60 -28.63 10.65
CA GLY A 326 20.47 -30.03 11.07
C GLY A 326 20.39 -31.12 10.00
N LEU A 327 20.28 -30.80 8.70
CA LEU A 327 20.15 -31.84 7.66
C LEU A 327 20.99 -31.57 6.40
N THR A 328 22.17 -30.97 6.55
CA THR A 328 23.26 -31.16 5.58
C THR A 328 23.84 -32.58 5.71
N MET A 329 22.99 -33.61 5.52
CA MET A 329 23.49 -34.94 5.16
C MET A 329 24.08 -34.87 3.75
N ASN A 330 25.39 -34.68 3.71
CA ASN A 330 26.34 -35.24 2.76
C ASN A 330 25.68 -35.92 1.53
N ARG A 331 25.43 -35.15 0.46
CA ARG A 331 25.19 -35.72 -0.88
C ARG A 331 26.35 -36.62 -1.33
N ALA A 332 27.56 -36.42 -0.78
CA ALA A 332 28.72 -37.28 -0.97
C ALA A 332 28.57 -38.67 -0.30
N ALA A 333 27.86 -38.79 0.83
CA ALA A 333 27.72 -40.06 1.55
C ALA A 333 26.72 -41.03 0.89
N ARG A 334 25.68 -40.52 0.22
CA ARG A 334 24.72 -41.37 -0.53
C ARG A 334 25.32 -42.05 -1.76
N ARG A 335 26.39 -41.49 -2.36
CA ARG A 335 27.08 -42.14 -3.48
C ARG A 335 28.04 -43.26 -3.05
N ALA A 336 28.54 -43.22 -1.81
CA ALA A 336 29.44 -44.24 -1.28
C ALA A 336 28.69 -45.53 -0.84
N SER A 337 27.42 -45.43 -0.44
CA SER A 337 26.65 -46.59 0.03
C SER A 337 26.04 -47.45 -1.09
N GLN A 338 25.96 -46.97 -2.34
CA GLN A 338 25.45 -47.75 -3.48
C GLN A 338 26.54 -48.53 -4.23
N GLY A 339 27.82 -48.37 -3.86
CA GLY A 339 28.95 -49.01 -4.56
C GLY A 339 29.44 -50.36 -4.00
N ARG A 340 28.87 -50.85 -2.88
CA ARG A 340 29.32 -52.10 -2.23
C ARG A 340 28.17 -53.08 -2.03
N SER A 341 27.68 -53.64 -3.14
CA SER A 341 26.95 -54.91 -3.12
C SER A 341 27.07 -55.61 -4.47
N ARG A 342 28.28 -56.08 -4.80
CA ARG A 342 28.51 -57.16 -5.78
C ARG A 342 29.83 -57.84 -5.44
N ARG A 343 29.74 -58.95 -4.70
CA ARG A 343 30.64 -60.09 -4.82
C ARG A 343 29.81 -61.35 -4.73
#